data_AF-A0AAE0NL54-F1
#
_entry.id   AF-A0AAE0NL54-F1
#
_cell.length_a   1.000
_cell.length_b   1.000
_cell.length_c   1.000
_cell.angle_alpha   90.00
_cell.angle_beta   90.00
_cell.angle_gamma   90.00
#
_symmetry.space_group_name_H-M   'P 1'
#
loop_
_entity.id
_entity.type
_entity.pdbx_description
1 polymer ?
#
loop_
_entity_poly.entity_id
_entity_poly.type
_entity_poly.pdbx_seq_one_letter_code
_entity_poly.pdbx_strand_id
1 'polypeptide(L)'
;MSSGIVNSVQSKAQEVAKEDYDRARVLINDAAKSRSYLYPIKGIFYFATHRALWKPLLSKLGPTVALSVGVVTSMFFLTYLPQLAVLVFVNGPLAVLTTVLLILNESSVIINIVSKNFMLQDALLDTFDGTLLARDSADIVSEGRQLKSGGDPIQRLGKILKSPFSRFSPKALVRYVMYLPLNFIPVVGTDVLEETASMTESYFQLKRWSSSERSKWLSDHTGPYAAFGTVATLLEMVPLASILFSFTNTVGAALWAADIEKKENEMTKGTAPGLRKAAEKAE
;
A
#
# COMPACT_ATOMS: atom_id res chain seq x y z
N MET A 1 -42.93 2.06 31.54
CA MET A 1 -42.51 2.12 30.11
C MET A 1 -41.00 2.21 29.89
N SER A 2 -40.17 2.61 30.88
CA SER A 2 -38.71 2.78 30.69
C SER A 2 -37.89 1.47 30.62
N SER A 3 -38.30 0.41 31.34
CA SER A 3 -37.54 -0.86 31.41
C SER A 3 -37.46 -1.66 30.09
N GLY A 4 -38.50 -1.61 29.25
CA GLY A 4 -38.51 -2.30 27.94
C GLY A 4 -37.59 -1.67 26.89
N ILE A 5 -37.35 -0.36 26.99
CA ILE A 5 -36.47 0.37 26.06
C ILE A 5 -35.00 0.07 26.42
N VAL A 6 -34.65 0.03 27.71
CA VAL A 6 -33.28 -0.29 28.14
C VAL A 6 -32.89 -1.72 27.77
N ASN A 7 -33.78 -2.70 27.94
CA ASN A 7 -33.52 -4.09 27.58
C ASN A 7 -33.38 -4.30 26.05
N SER A 8 -34.15 -3.57 25.24
CA SER A 8 -34.05 -3.65 23.77
C SER A 8 -32.82 -2.93 23.22
N VAL A 9 -32.34 -1.87 23.88
CA VAL A 9 -31.06 -1.24 23.55
C VAL A 9 -29.88 -2.13 23.93
N GLN A 10 -29.93 -2.78 25.10
CA GLN A 10 -28.90 -3.71 25.54
C GLN A 10 -28.81 -4.96 24.65
N SER A 11 -29.95 -5.53 24.25
CA SER A 11 -29.97 -6.68 23.35
C SER A 11 -29.43 -6.34 21.97
N LYS A 12 -29.78 -5.17 21.42
CA LYS A 12 -29.22 -4.68 20.15
C LYS A 12 -27.73 -4.39 20.27
N ALA A 13 -27.27 -3.82 21.37
CA ALA A 13 -25.84 -3.59 21.61
C ALA A 13 -25.05 -4.92 21.69
N GLN A 14 -25.62 -5.94 22.33
CA GLN A 14 -25.03 -7.28 22.39
C GLN A 14 -25.04 -7.98 21.02
N GLU A 15 -26.11 -7.80 20.23
CA GLU A 15 -26.22 -8.34 18.87
C GLU A 15 -25.18 -7.72 17.94
N VAL A 16 -25.05 -6.39 17.95
CA VAL A 16 -24.02 -5.66 17.19
C VAL A 16 -22.62 -6.08 17.64
N ALA A 17 -22.37 -6.15 18.95
CA ALA A 17 -21.06 -6.56 19.47
C ALA A 17 -20.71 -8.01 19.07
N LYS A 18 -21.70 -8.91 19.01
CA LYS A 18 -21.51 -10.30 18.57
C LYS A 18 -21.28 -10.38 17.06
N GLU A 19 -22.04 -9.63 16.27
CA GLU A 19 -21.86 -9.54 14.82
C GLU A 19 -20.47 -8.98 14.47
N ASP A 20 -20.03 -7.92 15.15
CA ASP A 20 -18.71 -7.33 14.98
C ASP A 20 -17.59 -8.30 15.37
N TYR A 21 -17.77 -9.05 16.47
CA TYR A 21 -16.83 -10.08 16.89
C TYR A 21 -16.72 -11.21 15.86
N ASP A 22 -17.84 -11.72 15.37
CA ASP A 22 -17.87 -12.80 14.38
C ASP A 22 -17.26 -12.34 13.05
N ARG A 23 -17.57 -11.12 12.60
CA ARG A 23 -16.92 -10.50 11.42
C ARG A 23 -15.42 -10.35 11.62
N ALA A 24 -14.96 -9.81 12.75
CA ALA A 24 -13.54 -9.65 13.06
C ALA A 24 -12.81 -11.00 13.07
N ARG A 25 -13.43 -12.04 13.64
CA ARG A 25 -12.88 -13.40 13.65
C ARG A 25 -12.73 -13.99 12.25
N VAL A 26 -13.71 -13.79 11.37
CA VAL A 26 -13.63 -14.22 9.97
C VAL A 26 -12.48 -13.50 9.26
N LEU A 27 -12.38 -12.18 9.42
CA LEU A 27 -11.32 -11.37 8.79
C LEU A 27 -9.92 -11.78 9.27
N ILE A 28 -9.73 -12.02 10.58
CA ILE A 28 -8.45 -12.47 11.14
C ILE A 28 -8.09 -13.86 10.62
N ASN A 29 -9.06 -14.78 10.54
CA ASN A 29 -8.80 -16.12 10.00
C ASN A 29 -8.44 -16.08 8.52
N ASP A 30 -9.11 -15.24 7.73
CA ASP A 30 -8.84 -15.06 6.31
C ASP A 30 -7.48 -14.39 6.06
N ALA A 31 -7.16 -13.36 6.84
CA ALA A 31 -5.82 -12.76 6.91
C ALA A 31 -4.73 -13.80 7.23
N ALA A 32 -4.94 -14.64 8.23
CA ALA A 32 -3.98 -15.67 8.62
C ALA A 32 -3.81 -16.74 7.54
N LYS A 33 -4.91 -17.21 6.94
CA LYS A 33 -4.91 -18.24 5.88
C LYS A 33 -4.27 -17.75 4.59
N SER A 34 -4.54 -16.52 4.18
CA SER A 34 -4.01 -15.94 2.95
C SER A 34 -2.49 -15.74 2.99
N ARG A 35 -1.90 -15.61 4.19
CA ARG A 35 -0.47 -15.33 4.42
C ARG A 35 0.01 -14.07 3.68
N SER A 36 -0.90 -13.14 3.38
CA SER A 36 -0.62 -11.90 2.66
C SER A 36 0.35 -11.01 3.46
N TYR A 37 0.29 -11.04 4.79
CA TYR A 37 1.20 -10.35 5.71
C TYR A 37 2.69 -10.71 5.54
N LEU A 38 3.01 -11.85 4.90
CA LEU A 38 4.40 -12.23 4.62
C LEU A 38 4.98 -11.52 3.38
N TYR A 39 4.14 -11.03 2.48
CA TYR A 39 4.61 -10.48 1.20
C TYR A 39 5.36 -9.16 1.32
N PRO A 40 5.04 -8.22 2.22
CA PRO A 40 5.90 -7.05 2.45
C PRO A 40 7.34 -7.45 2.81
N ILE A 41 7.49 -8.46 3.68
CA ILE A 41 8.80 -9.00 4.07
C ILE A 41 9.49 -9.70 2.89
N LYS A 42 8.77 -10.54 2.13
CA LYS A 42 9.30 -11.15 0.90
C LYS A 42 9.75 -10.09 -0.10
N GLY A 43 9.03 -8.98 -0.20
CA GLY A 43 9.35 -7.85 -1.05
C GLY A 43 10.71 -7.24 -0.73
N ILE A 44 11.06 -7.10 0.56
CA ILE A 44 12.39 -6.64 1.00
C ILE A 44 13.48 -7.57 0.47
N PHE A 45 13.36 -8.88 0.74
CA PHE A 45 14.36 -9.85 0.31
C PHE A 45 14.48 -9.92 -1.21
N TYR A 46 13.35 -9.93 -1.92
CA TYR A 46 13.32 -9.98 -3.37
C TYR A 46 13.93 -8.73 -3.98
N PHE A 47 13.61 -7.54 -3.47
CA PHE A 47 14.20 -6.29 -3.92
C PHE A 47 15.71 -6.26 -3.67
N ALA A 48 16.18 -6.76 -2.53
CA ALA A 48 17.61 -6.83 -2.22
C ALA A 48 18.38 -7.75 -3.17
N THR A 49 17.78 -8.86 -3.62
CA THR A 49 18.43 -9.80 -4.55
C THR A 49 18.30 -9.41 -6.03
N HIS A 50 17.32 -8.60 -6.41
CA HIS A 50 17.06 -8.22 -7.80
C HIS A 50 17.51 -6.78 -8.10
N ARG A 51 18.79 -6.63 -8.45
CA ARG A 51 19.42 -5.32 -8.73
C ARG A 51 18.74 -4.50 -9.84
N ALA A 52 18.07 -5.16 -10.79
CA ALA A 52 17.30 -4.48 -11.83
C ALA A 52 16.25 -3.52 -11.24
N LEU A 53 15.59 -3.93 -10.15
CA LEU A 53 14.53 -3.18 -9.48
C LEU A 53 15.04 -1.94 -8.75
N TRP A 54 16.36 -1.75 -8.60
CA TRP A 54 16.92 -0.55 -7.95
C TRP A 54 16.93 0.66 -8.88
N LYS A 55 16.81 0.45 -10.19
CA LYS A 55 16.86 1.55 -11.18
C LYS A 55 15.74 2.58 -10.95
N PRO A 56 14.45 2.20 -10.78
CA PRO A 56 13.39 3.15 -10.46
C PRO A 56 13.67 3.95 -9.18
N LEU A 57 14.12 3.29 -8.10
CA LEU A 57 14.48 3.94 -6.83
C LEU A 57 15.60 4.98 -7.02
N LEU A 58 16.71 4.57 -7.65
CA LEU A 58 17.87 5.44 -7.86
C LEU A 58 17.54 6.64 -8.76
N SER A 59 16.65 6.48 -9.74
CA SER A 59 16.23 7.56 -10.63
C SER A 59 15.49 8.70 -9.91
N LYS A 60 14.85 8.40 -8.76
CA LYS A 60 14.08 9.37 -7.98
C LYS A 60 14.80 9.86 -6.73
N LEU A 61 15.97 9.30 -6.41
CA LEU A 61 16.73 9.63 -5.21
C LEU A 61 17.07 11.14 -5.14
N GLY A 62 17.55 11.72 -6.23
CA GLY A 62 17.92 13.15 -6.28
C GLY A 62 16.75 14.09 -5.93
N PRO A 63 15.62 14.03 -6.66
CA PRO A 63 14.42 14.80 -6.34
C PRO A 63 13.91 14.58 -4.92
N THR A 64 13.91 13.33 -4.44
CA THR A 64 13.43 13.01 -3.09
C THR A 64 14.34 13.55 -1.99
N VAL A 65 15.66 13.52 -2.18
CA VAL A 65 16.63 14.13 -1.26
C VAL A 65 16.45 15.65 -1.23
N ALA A 66 16.29 16.30 -2.39
CA ALA A 66 16.05 17.73 -2.46
C ALA A 66 14.77 18.15 -1.73
N LEU A 67 13.67 17.40 -1.93
CA LEU A 67 12.42 17.58 -1.18
C LEU A 67 12.64 17.40 0.32
N SER A 68 13.37 16.36 0.73
CA SER A 68 13.63 16.05 2.13
C SER A 68 14.38 17.18 2.83
N VAL A 69 15.45 17.70 2.20
CA VAL A 69 16.21 18.84 2.72
C VAL A 69 15.31 20.07 2.85
N GLY A 70 14.50 20.37 1.83
CA GLY A 70 13.59 21.52 1.85
C GLY A 70 12.55 21.44 2.96
N VAL A 71 11.89 20.29 3.12
CA VAL A 71 10.86 20.07 4.14
C VAL A 71 11.47 20.12 5.55
N VAL A 72 12.55 19.38 5.80
CA VAL A 72 13.20 19.33 7.11
C VAL A 72 13.67 20.72 7.51
N THR A 73 14.36 21.44 6.61
CA THR A 73 14.84 22.80 6.89
C THR A 73 13.69 23.75 7.24
N SER A 74 12.59 23.70 6.47
CA SER A 74 11.42 24.54 6.71
C SER A 74 10.73 24.21 8.03
N MET A 75 10.58 22.92 8.35
CA MET A 75 10.00 22.47 9.62
C MET A 75 10.84 22.92 10.81
N PHE A 76 12.16 22.69 10.79
CA PHE A 76 13.04 23.18 11.85
C PHE A 76 12.98 24.71 12.01
N PHE A 77 12.96 25.46 10.91
CA PHE A 77 12.89 26.91 10.97
C PHE A 77 11.57 27.42 11.57
N LEU A 78 10.44 26.80 11.20
CA LEU A 78 9.10 27.27 11.58
C LEU A 78 8.62 26.72 12.93
N THR A 79 8.90 25.45 13.24
CA THR A 79 8.25 24.73 14.35
C THR A 79 9.17 24.50 15.54
N TYR A 80 10.50 24.53 15.38
CA TYR A 80 11.43 24.19 16.47
C TYR A 80 11.27 25.05 17.71
N LEU A 81 11.32 26.38 17.57
CA LEU A 81 11.19 27.28 18.72
C LEU A 81 9.80 27.18 19.38
N PRO A 82 8.68 27.22 18.64
CA PRO A 82 7.36 27.01 19.23
C PRO A 82 7.19 25.66 19.93
N GLN A 83 7.61 24.55 19.31
CA GLN A 83 7.48 23.21 19.88
C GLN A 83 8.41 23.02 21.10
N LEU A 84 9.64 23.52 21.03
CA LEU A 84 10.57 23.47 22.16
C LEU A 84 10.00 24.25 23.35
N ALA A 85 9.44 25.45 23.11
CA ALA A 85 8.85 26.25 24.18
C ALA A 85 7.77 25.47 24.93
N VAL A 86 6.89 24.75 24.24
CA VAL A 86 5.86 23.90 24.87
C VAL A 86 6.48 22.69 25.56
N LEU A 87 7.38 21.96 24.88
CA LEU A 87 7.95 20.71 25.39
C LEU A 87 8.89 20.92 26.57
N VAL A 88 9.53 22.09 26.71
CA VAL A 88 10.37 22.41 27.88
C VAL A 88 9.56 22.39 29.18
N PHE A 89 8.28 22.77 29.14
CA PHE A 89 7.42 22.70 30.33
C PHE A 89 7.09 21.27 30.77
N VAL A 90 7.05 20.32 29.83
CA VAL A 90 6.66 18.93 30.10
C VAL A 90 7.87 18.03 30.32
N ASN A 91 8.89 18.16 29.45
CA ASN A 91 10.04 17.26 29.36
C ASN A 91 11.33 17.87 29.91
N GLY A 92 11.32 19.15 30.32
CA GLY A 92 12.48 19.82 30.90
C GLY A 92 13.70 19.82 29.95
N PRO A 93 14.92 19.53 30.43
CA PRO A 93 16.13 19.52 29.61
C PRO A 93 16.10 18.53 28.43
N LEU A 94 15.33 17.44 28.54
CA LEU A 94 15.17 16.46 27.45
C LEU A 94 14.32 17.00 26.30
N ALA A 95 13.64 18.14 26.49
CA ALA A 95 12.80 18.77 25.48
C ALA A 95 13.55 18.97 24.16
N VAL A 96 14.81 19.42 24.21
CA VAL A 96 15.66 19.62 23.02
C VAL A 96 15.70 18.37 22.13
N LEU A 97 16.01 17.20 22.72
CA LEU A 97 16.07 15.94 21.99
C LEU A 97 14.69 15.50 21.51
N THR A 98 13.67 15.59 22.38
CA THR A 98 12.30 15.18 22.00
C THR A 98 11.71 16.05 20.90
N THR A 99 12.00 17.35 20.88
CA THR A 99 11.57 18.28 19.83
C THR A 99 12.24 17.95 18.50
N VAL A 100 13.55 17.66 18.50
CA VAL A 100 14.26 17.21 17.28
C VAL A 100 13.63 15.94 16.72
N LEU A 101 13.39 14.93 17.56
CA LEU A 101 12.79 13.65 17.13
C LEU A 101 11.36 13.84 16.59
N LEU A 102 10.56 14.68 17.24
CA LEU A 102 9.20 14.99 16.81
C LEU A 102 9.18 15.67 15.44
N ILE A 103 10.02 16.69 15.24
CA ILE A 103 10.14 17.41 13.96
C ILE A 103 10.58 16.48 12.84
N LEU A 104 11.54 15.59 13.11
CA LEU A 104 11.99 14.61 12.12
C LEU A 104 10.87 13.63 11.75
N ASN A 105 10.06 13.20 12.72
CA ASN A 105 8.89 12.34 12.47
C ASN A 105 7.85 13.07 11.61
N GLU A 106 7.42 14.27 12.01
CA GLU A 106 6.45 15.09 11.28
C GLU A 106 6.93 15.41 9.85
N SER A 107 8.22 15.73 9.70
CA SER A 107 8.86 15.95 8.40
C SER A 107 8.82 14.69 7.55
N SER A 108 9.08 13.51 8.12
CA SER A 108 9.08 12.25 7.39
C SER A 108 7.70 11.90 6.83
N VAL A 109 6.62 12.22 7.56
CA VAL A 109 5.24 12.04 7.08
C VAL A 109 4.96 12.96 5.89
N ILE A 110 5.35 14.23 5.98
CA ILE A 110 5.23 15.19 4.87
C ILE A 110 5.98 14.69 3.64
N ILE A 111 7.25 14.32 3.82
CA ILE A 111 8.11 13.82 2.76
C ILE A 111 7.47 12.58 2.12
N ASN A 112 6.99 11.63 2.92
CA ASN A 112 6.39 10.39 2.40
C ASN A 112 5.15 10.71 1.55
N ILE A 113 4.20 11.50 2.08
CA ILE A 113 2.99 11.89 1.36
C ILE A 113 3.32 12.65 0.07
N VAL A 114 4.17 13.68 0.12
CA VAL A 114 4.49 14.50 -1.06
C VAL A 114 5.27 13.69 -2.09
N SER A 115 6.27 12.92 -1.65
CA SER A 115 7.11 12.11 -2.55
C SER A 115 6.30 11.01 -3.24
N LYS A 116 5.51 10.23 -2.50
CA LYS A 116 4.65 9.18 -3.06
C LYS A 116 3.66 9.71 -4.09
N ASN A 117 3.00 10.83 -3.80
CA ASN A 117 1.93 11.36 -4.64
C ASN A 117 2.42 12.16 -5.86
N PHE A 118 3.60 12.78 -5.80
CA PHE A 118 4.06 13.66 -6.89
C PHE A 118 5.32 13.18 -7.60
N MET A 119 6.19 12.41 -6.94
CA MET A 119 7.52 12.08 -7.47
C MET A 119 7.70 10.60 -7.78
N LEU A 120 7.14 9.73 -6.93
CA LEU A 120 7.40 8.29 -6.94
C LEU A 120 6.36 7.47 -7.69
N GLN A 121 5.17 7.99 -8.02
CA GLN A 121 4.08 7.23 -8.66
C GLN A 121 4.56 6.39 -9.86
N ASP A 122 5.22 7.02 -10.83
CA ASP A 122 5.73 6.32 -12.02
C ASP A 122 6.83 5.29 -11.67
N ALA A 123 7.68 5.60 -10.70
CA ALA A 123 8.77 4.72 -10.29
C ALA A 123 8.26 3.50 -9.50
N LEU A 124 7.22 3.68 -8.67
CA LEU A 124 6.53 2.59 -7.99
C LEU A 124 5.80 1.72 -9.01
N LEU A 125 5.14 2.32 -10.01
CA LEU A 125 4.53 1.58 -11.10
C LEU A 125 5.55 0.75 -11.89
N ASP A 126 6.66 1.35 -12.30
CA ASP A 126 7.75 0.65 -12.99
C ASP A 126 8.32 -0.50 -12.14
N THR A 127 8.38 -0.31 -10.82
CA THR A 127 8.81 -1.34 -9.88
C THR A 127 7.80 -2.49 -9.81
N PHE A 128 6.51 -2.19 -9.79
CA PHE A 128 5.43 -3.19 -9.79
C PHE A 128 5.47 -4.03 -11.06
N ASP A 129 5.38 -3.38 -12.23
CA ASP A 129 5.38 -4.05 -13.54
C ASP A 129 6.68 -4.83 -13.77
N GLY A 130 7.81 -4.22 -13.41
CA GLY A 130 9.12 -4.86 -13.51
C GLY A 130 9.25 -6.11 -12.64
N THR A 131 8.61 -6.12 -11.48
CA THR A 131 8.56 -7.30 -10.61
C THR A 131 7.70 -8.41 -11.21
N LEU A 132 6.54 -8.07 -11.80
CA LEU A 132 5.71 -9.03 -12.53
C LEU A 132 6.46 -9.65 -13.71
N LEU A 133 7.19 -8.84 -14.48
CA LEU A 133 8.04 -9.33 -15.57
C LEU A 133 9.17 -10.24 -15.09
N ALA A 134 9.78 -9.94 -13.95
CA ALA A 134 10.81 -10.77 -13.34
C ALA A 134 10.27 -12.13 -12.82
N ARG A 135 8.95 -12.25 -12.62
CA ARG A 135 8.24 -13.47 -12.20
C ARG A 135 7.56 -14.19 -13.37
N ASP A 136 8.03 -13.98 -14.59
CA ASP A 136 7.48 -14.57 -15.82
C ASP A 136 5.99 -14.29 -16.06
N SER A 137 5.43 -13.25 -15.42
CA SER A 137 4.04 -12.83 -15.63
C SER A 137 3.93 -11.83 -16.78
N ALA A 138 4.66 -12.10 -17.87
CA ALA A 138 4.76 -11.19 -19.02
C ALA A 138 3.44 -11.02 -19.77
N ASP A 139 2.62 -12.07 -19.81
CA ASP A 139 1.31 -12.04 -20.46
C ASP A 139 0.40 -10.97 -19.85
N ILE A 140 0.36 -10.88 -18.52
CA ILE A 140 -0.45 -9.89 -17.79
C ILE A 140 0.07 -8.47 -18.04
N VAL A 141 1.39 -8.26 -17.98
CA VAL A 141 2.00 -6.93 -18.15
C VAL A 141 1.80 -6.40 -19.59
N SER A 142 1.78 -7.30 -20.58
CA SER A 142 1.55 -6.95 -21.98
C SER A 142 0.17 -6.35 -22.25
N GLU A 143 -0.82 -6.61 -21.39
CA GLU A 143 -2.20 -6.10 -21.54
C GLU A 143 -2.34 -4.60 -21.22
N GLY A 144 -1.43 -4.03 -20.42
CA GLY A 144 -1.44 -2.60 -20.06
C GLY A 144 -0.16 -1.82 -20.38
N ARG A 145 0.87 -2.47 -20.93
CA ARG A 145 2.10 -1.79 -21.35
C ARG A 145 2.73 -2.45 -22.57
N GLN A 146 3.34 -1.65 -23.44
CA GLN A 146 4.15 -2.19 -24.54
C GLN A 146 5.42 -2.84 -23.98
N LEU A 147 5.74 -4.05 -24.42
CA LEU A 147 6.98 -4.74 -24.04
C LEU A 147 8.03 -4.63 -25.14
N LYS A 148 9.27 -4.32 -24.75
CA LYS A 148 10.44 -4.32 -25.63
C LYS A 148 11.22 -5.63 -25.48
N SER A 149 11.96 -6.03 -26.52
CA SER A 149 12.91 -7.15 -26.44
C SER A 149 14.13 -6.75 -25.62
N GLY A 150 14.55 -7.61 -24.68
CA GLY A 150 15.70 -7.39 -23.80
C GLY A 150 15.72 -8.38 -22.64
N GLY A 151 16.87 -8.54 -21.97
CA GLY A 151 17.04 -9.48 -20.83
C GLY A 151 16.69 -8.89 -19.45
N ASP A 152 16.72 -7.56 -19.28
CA ASP A 152 16.45 -6.89 -18.00
C ASP A 152 14.95 -6.52 -17.88
N PRO A 153 14.24 -6.99 -16.83
CA PRO A 153 12.81 -6.72 -16.63
C PRO A 153 12.42 -5.24 -16.68
N ILE A 154 13.25 -4.33 -16.16
CA ILE A 154 12.94 -2.89 -16.15
C ILE A 154 13.17 -2.26 -17.52
N GLN A 155 14.17 -2.74 -18.28
CA GLN A 155 14.44 -2.22 -19.63
C GLN A 155 13.42 -2.70 -20.67
N ARG A 156 12.77 -3.83 -20.40
CA ARG A 156 11.68 -4.36 -21.22
C ARG A 156 10.39 -3.54 -21.10
N LEU A 157 10.23 -2.73 -20.05
CA LEU A 157 9.07 -1.86 -19.87
C LEU A 157 9.09 -0.73 -20.92
N GLY A 158 8.10 -0.71 -21.81
CA GLY A 158 7.89 0.31 -22.83
C GLY A 158 7.06 1.50 -22.32
N LYS A 159 6.36 2.19 -23.23
CA LYS A 159 5.49 3.32 -22.87
C LYS A 159 4.26 2.83 -22.09
N ILE A 160 3.93 3.53 -21.02
CA ILE A 160 2.72 3.31 -20.21
C ILE A 160 1.51 3.66 -21.07
N LEU A 161 0.56 2.71 -21.23
CA LEU A 161 -0.65 2.94 -22.02
C LEU A 161 -1.76 3.62 -21.19
N LYS A 162 -1.74 3.46 -19.87
CA LYS A 162 -2.68 4.10 -18.93
C LYS A 162 -1.99 4.32 -17.59
N SER A 163 -1.93 5.57 -17.10
CA SER A 163 -1.39 5.85 -15.76
C SER A 163 -2.48 5.56 -14.71
N PRO A 164 -2.22 4.70 -13.72
CA PRO A 164 -3.22 4.27 -12.76
C PRO A 164 -3.53 5.28 -11.67
N PHE A 165 -2.62 6.22 -11.43
CA PHE A 165 -2.74 7.15 -10.32
C PHE A 165 -3.45 8.43 -10.77
N SER A 166 -4.50 8.81 -10.05
CA SER A 166 -5.07 10.15 -10.18
C SER A 166 -4.04 11.16 -9.63
N ARG A 167 -3.68 12.18 -10.41
CA ARG A 167 -2.76 13.22 -9.95
C ARG A 167 -3.42 13.98 -8.80
N PHE A 168 -2.68 14.10 -7.70
CA PHE A 168 -3.14 14.64 -6.43
C PHE A 168 -3.58 16.13 -6.55
N SER A 169 -4.61 16.52 -5.80
CA SER A 169 -5.11 17.90 -5.74
C SER A 169 -4.39 18.70 -4.62
N PRO A 170 -4.01 19.97 -4.83
CA PRO A 170 -3.43 20.85 -3.81
C PRO A 170 -4.25 20.94 -2.50
N LYS A 171 -5.55 20.65 -2.58
CA LYS A 171 -6.49 20.61 -1.45
C LYS A 171 -6.07 19.62 -0.35
N ALA A 172 -5.38 18.54 -0.69
CA ALA A 172 -4.94 17.54 0.29
C ALA A 172 -3.68 17.97 1.05
N LEU A 173 -2.80 18.81 0.47
CA LEU A 173 -1.71 19.46 1.19
C LEU A 173 -2.27 20.46 2.22
N VAL A 174 -3.26 21.27 1.83
CA VAL A 174 -3.96 22.20 2.72
C VAL A 174 -4.67 21.44 3.85
N ARG A 175 -5.35 20.34 3.52
CA ARG A 175 -6.00 19.46 4.49
C ARG A 175 -5.00 18.84 5.48
N TYR A 176 -3.82 18.43 5.01
CA TYR A 176 -2.76 17.90 5.88
C TYR A 176 -2.20 18.97 6.82
N VAL A 177 -1.93 20.19 6.33
CA VAL A 177 -1.50 21.31 7.19
C VAL A 177 -2.54 21.62 8.27
N MET A 178 -3.83 21.48 7.96
CA MET A 178 -4.91 21.63 8.96
C MET A 178 -4.99 20.47 9.96
N TYR A 179 -4.70 19.23 9.56
CA TYR A 179 -4.70 18.05 10.44
C TYR A 179 -3.34 17.75 11.09
N LEU A 180 -2.32 18.57 10.83
CA LEU A 180 -0.98 18.47 11.40
C LEU A 180 -0.98 18.38 12.95
N PRO A 181 -1.86 19.10 13.69
CA PRO A 181 -1.99 18.94 15.13
C PRO A 181 -2.62 17.61 15.59
N LEU A 182 -3.16 16.80 14.68
CA LEU A 182 -3.97 15.60 14.97
C LEU A 182 -3.24 14.26 14.70
N ASN A 183 -1.97 14.28 14.27
CA ASN A 183 -1.22 13.07 13.94
C ASN A 183 -0.63 12.41 15.20
N PHE A 184 -1.42 11.60 15.90
CA PHE A 184 -0.85 10.67 16.89
C PHE A 184 -1.25 9.21 16.74
N ILE A 185 -2.13 8.85 15.80
CA ILE A 185 -2.53 7.46 15.62
C ILE A 185 -2.81 7.21 14.12
N PRO A 186 -2.05 6.32 13.45
CA PRO A 186 -2.46 5.76 12.17
C PRO A 186 -3.86 5.15 12.36
N VAL A 187 -4.86 5.63 11.62
CA VAL A 187 -6.21 5.07 11.72
C VAL A 187 -6.17 3.66 11.14
N VAL A 188 -6.10 2.67 12.04
CA VAL A 188 -6.20 1.25 11.67
C VAL A 188 -7.61 1.01 11.17
N GLY A 189 -7.77 0.74 9.86
CA GLY A 189 -9.09 0.59 9.24
C GLY A 189 -9.08 0.78 7.74
N THR A 190 -10.13 1.42 7.21
CA THR A 190 -10.39 1.64 5.77
C THR A 190 -9.19 2.24 5.01
N ASP A 191 -8.40 3.09 5.65
CA ASP A 191 -7.22 3.72 5.05
C ASP A 191 -6.15 2.69 4.65
N VAL A 192 -5.99 1.61 5.43
CA VAL A 192 -5.02 0.52 5.15
C VAL A 192 -5.45 -0.29 3.93
N LEU A 193 -6.76 -0.50 3.76
CA LEU A 193 -7.33 -1.18 2.60
C LEU A 193 -7.15 -0.35 1.34
N GLU A 194 -7.41 0.96 1.43
CA GLU A 194 -7.24 1.89 0.32
C GLU A 194 -5.75 2.01 -0.07
N GLU A 195 -4.86 2.12 0.92
CA GLU A 195 -3.41 2.15 0.69
C GLU A 195 -2.96 0.88 -0.04
N THR A 196 -3.33 -0.30 0.46
CA THR A 196 -2.99 -1.58 -0.19
C THR A 196 -3.57 -1.69 -1.59
N ALA A 197 -4.82 -1.27 -1.78
CA ALA A 197 -5.47 -1.27 -3.07
C ALA A 197 -4.73 -0.36 -4.08
N SER A 198 -4.18 0.77 -3.63
CA SER A 198 -3.35 1.65 -4.47
C SER A 198 -2.07 0.95 -4.94
N MET A 199 -1.47 0.11 -4.09
CA MET A 199 -0.23 -0.62 -4.42
C MET A 199 -0.48 -1.75 -5.42
N THR A 200 -1.70 -2.30 -5.45
CA THR A 200 -2.13 -3.31 -6.41
C THR A 200 -2.92 -2.73 -7.58
N GLU A 201 -3.05 -1.41 -7.70
CA GLU A 201 -3.88 -0.76 -8.73
C GLU A 201 -3.45 -1.19 -10.14
N SER A 202 -2.14 -1.26 -10.37
CA SER A 202 -1.59 -1.73 -11.65
C SER A 202 -2.12 -3.12 -12.01
N TYR A 203 -2.24 -4.05 -11.06
CA TYR A 203 -2.81 -5.38 -11.33
C TYR A 203 -4.27 -5.32 -11.79
N PHE A 204 -5.12 -4.52 -11.13
CA PHE A 204 -6.52 -4.37 -11.54
C PHE A 204 -6.65 -3.75 -12.93
N GLN A 205 -5.75 -2.83 -13.28
CA GLN A 205 -5.73 -2.22 -14.61
C GLN A 205 -5.23 -3.17 -15.69
N LEU A 206 -4.22 -3.98 -15.40
CA LEU A 206 -3.75 -5.04 -16.30
C LEU A 206 -4.87 -6.07 -16.56
N LYS A 207 -5.69 -6.40 -15.55
CA LYS A 207 -6.89 -7.24 -15.69
C LYS A 207 -8.09 -6.51 -16.34
N ARG A 208 -7.97 -5.22 -16.64
CA ARG A 208 -9.01 -4.35 -17.22
C ARG A 208 -10.32 -4.31 -16.41
N TRP A 209 -10.24 -4.44 -15.09
CA TRP A 209 -11.41 -4.38 -14.23
C TRP A 209 -12.03 -2.98 -14.18
N SER A 210 -13.35 -2.94 -14.18
CA SER A 210 -14.16 -1.76 -13.87
C SER A 210 -14.08 -1.40 -12.38
N SER A 211 -14.44 -0.17 -12.02
CA SER A 211 -14.47 0.28 -10.62
C SER A 211 -15.38 -0.60 -9.74
N SER A 212 -16.47 -1.12 -10.29
CA SER A 212 -17.39 -2.03 -9.58
C SER A 212 -16.76 -3.40 -9.33
N GLU A 213 -16.04 -3.96 -10.32
CA GLU A 213 -15.34 -5.24 -10.16
C GLU A 213 -14.21 -5.14 -9.14
N ARG A 214 -13.45 -4.05 -9.20
CA ARG A 214 -12.43 -3.74 -8.18
C ARG A 214 -13.03 -3.64 -6.80
N SER A 215 -14.11 -2.86 -6.63
CA SER A 215 -14.75 -2.69 -5.32
C SER A 215 -15.28 -4.01 -4.77
N LYS A 216 -15.85 -4.85 -5.65
CA LYS A 216 -16.32 -6.18 -5.27
C LYS A 216 -15.16 -7.08 -4.83
N TRP A 217 -14.08 -7.11 -5.60
CA TRP A 217 -12.88 -7.87 -5.25
C TRP A 217 -12.29 -7.48 -3.90
N LEU A 218 -12.14 -6.18 -3.65
CA LEU A 218 -11.61 -5.67 -2.39
C LEU A 218 -12.52 -6.01 -1.20
N SER A 219 -13.84 -5.92 -1.38
CA SER A 219 -14.82 -6.35 -0.38
C SER A 219 -14.65 -7.84 -0.07
N ASP A 220 -14.54 -8.67 -1.10
CA ASP A 220 -14.44 -10.13 -0.98
C ASP A 220 -13.07 -10.57 -0.40
N HIS A 221 -12.03 -9.74 -0.52
CA HIS A 221 -10.66 -10.02 -0.03
C HIS A 221 -10.19 -9.05 1.06
N THR A 222 -11.11 -8.52 1.85
CA THR A 222 -10.80 -7.53 2.89
C THR A 222 -9.72 -8.01 3.87
N GLY A 223 -9.79 -9.25 4.36
CA GLY A 223 -8.83 -9.81 5.30
C GLY A 223 -7.38 -9.83 4.77
N PRO A 224 -7.13 -10.45 3.60
CA PRO A 224 -5.82 -10.48 2.97
C PRO A 224 -5.25 -9.08 2.69
N TYR A 225 -6.06 -8.16 2.14
CA TYR A 225 -5.63 -6.79 1.86
C TYR A 225 -5.30 -6.03 3.15
N ALA A 226 -6.12 -6.15 4.19
CA ALA A 226 -5.86 -5.53 5.49
C ALA A 226 -4.57 -6.04 6.13
N ALA A 227 -4.30 -7.35 6.05
CA ALA A 227 -3.13 -7.96 6.65
C ALA A 227 -1.83 -7.61 5.92
N PHE A 228 -1.87 -7.54 4.58
CA PHE A 228 -0.76 -7.00 3.80
C PHE A 228 -0.50 -5.54 4.17
N GLY A 229 -1.55 -4.71 4.09
CA GLY A 229 -1.46 -3.27 4.34
C GLY A 229 -0.94 -2.96 5.72
N THR A 230 -1.42 -3.66 6.74
CA THR A 230 -0.98 -3.44 8.12
C THR A 230 0.54 -3.62 8.25
N VAL A 231 1.11 -4.70 7.70
CA VAL A 231 2.56 -4.91 7.76
C VAL A 231 3.31 -3.91 6.88
N ALA A 232 2.78 -3.59 5.70
CA ALA A 232 3.36 -2.60 4.80
C ALA A 232 3.43 -1.21 5.45
N THR A 233 2.33 -0.73 6.04
CA THR A 233 2.26 0.54 6.76
C THR A 233 3.22 0.54 7.96
N LEU A 234 3.30 -0.55 8.74
CA LEU A 234 4.25 -0.67 9.85
C LEU A 234 5.71 -0.52 9.41
N LEU A 235 6.09 -1.11 8.27
CA LEU A 235 7.44 -0.94 7.70
C LEU A 235 7.68 0.52 7.30
N GLU A 236 6.69 1.18 6.73
CA GLU A 236 6.80 2.58 6.33
C GLU A 236 6.77 3.59 7.48
N MET A 237 6.41 3.18 8.69
CA MET A 237 6.52 4.03 9.87
C MET A 237 7.97 4.34 10.24
N VAL A 238 8.94 3.56 9.75
CA VAL A 238 10.36 3.79 10.01
C VAL A 238 10.78 5.09 9.30
N PRO A 239 11.09 6.17 10.04
CA PRO A 239 11.47 7.44 9.43
C PRO A 239 12.72 7.26 8.56
N LEU A 240 12.82 8.03 7.48
CA LEU A 240 13.90 7.98 6.48
C LEU A 240 13.94 6.70 5.63
N ALA A 241 13.59 5.54 6.19
CA ALA A 241 13.48 4.28 5.47
C ALA A 241 12.13 4.10 4.77
N SER A 242 11.11 4.91 5.09
CA SER A 242 9.76 4.86 4.53
C SER A 242 9.71 4.84 3.00
N ILE A 243 10.57 5.63 2.34
CA ILE A 243 10.68 5.65 0.87
C ILE A 243 11.19 4.31 0.36
N LEU A 244 12.26 3.76 0.96
CA LEU A 244 12.76 2.44 0.58
C LEU A 244 11.68 1.37 0.79
N PHE A 245 10.99 1.41 1.93
CA PHE A 245 9.92 0.46 2.23
C PHE A 245 8.74 0.61 1.27
N SER A 246 8.46 1.80 0.73
CA SER A 246 7.47 1.98 -0.32
C SER A 246 7.80 1.13 -1.55
N PHE A 247 9.06 1.14 -2.00
CA PHE A 247 9.51 0.30 -3.12
C PHE A 247 9.47 -1.19 -2.78
N THR A 248 9.95 -1.61 -1.60
CA THR A 248 9.93 -3.02 -1.21
C THR A 248 8.51 -3.55 -1.02
N ASN A 249 7.61 -2.73 -0.49
CA ASN A 249 6.19 -3.07 -0.34
C ASN A 249 5.54 -3.18 -1.73
N THR A 250 5.86 -2.30 -2.68
CA THR A 250 5.38 -2.42 -4.06
C THR A 250 5.87 -3.71 -4.74
N VAL A 251 7.13 -4.12 -4.51
CA VAL A 251 7.62 -5.45 -4.92
C VAL A 251 6.80 -6.55 -4.24
N GLY A 252 6.56 -6.45 -2.94
CA GLY A 252 5.73 -7.40 -2.20
C GLY A 252 4.32 -7.53 -2.78
N ALA A 253 3.69 -6.40 -3.14
CA ALA A 253 2.37 -6.35 -3.75
C ALA A 253 2.38 -7.01 -5.14
N ALA A 254 3.41 -6.77 -5.95
CA ALA A 254 3.56 -7.41 -7.26
C ALA A 254 3.80 -8.93 -7.15
N LEU A 255 4.64 -9.36 -6.21
CA LEU A 255 4.83 -10.79 -5.91
C LEU A 255 3.52 -11.44 -5.48
N TRP A 256 2.72 -10.74 -4.68
CA TRP A 256 1.43 -11.23 -4.23
C TRP A 256 0.43 -11.33 -5.39
N ALA A 257 0.34 -10.30 -6.24
CA ALA A 257 -0.48 -10.31 -7.44
C ALA A 257 -0.11 -11.45 -8.40
N ALA A 258 1.19 -11.68 -8.62
CA ALA A 258 1.66 -12.80 -9.45
C ALA A 258 1.26 -14.17 -8.86
N ASP A 259 1.36 -14.34 -7.54
CA ASP A 259 0.96 -15.58 -6.87
C ASP A 259 -0.58 -15.77 -6.86
N ILE A 260 -1.37 -14.70 -6.82
CA ILE A 260 -2.85 -14.75 -7.01
C ILE A 260 -3.17 -15.23 -8.42
N GLU A 261 -2.59 -14.59 -9.45
CA GLU A 261 -2.85 -14.95 -10.84
C GLU A 261 -2.47 -16.41 -11.12
N LYS A 262 -1.30 -16.84 -10.63
CA LYS A 262 -0.85 -18.21 -10.83
C LYS A 262 -1.85 -19.21 -10.27
N LYS A 263 -2.42 -18.96 -9.08
CA LYS A 263 -3.44 -19.81 -8.48
C LYS A 263 -4.75 -19.81 -9.28
N GLU A 264 -5.20 -18.64 -9.75
CA GLU A 264 -6.39 -18.55 -10.61
C GLU A 264 -6.21 -19.35 -11.92
N ASN A 265 -5.04 -19.23 -12.54
CA ASN A 265 -4.69 -19.95 -13.76
C ASN A 265 -4.55 -21.47 -13.54
N GLU A 266 -4.02 -21.91 -12.40
CA GLU A 266 -3.97 -23.33 -12.04
C GLU A 266 -5.38 -23.91 -11.79
N MET A 267 -6.27 -23.16 -11.13
CA MET A 267 -7.65 -23.60 -10.90
C MET A 267 -8.46 -23.68 -12.20
N THR A 268 -8.34 -22.70 -13.09
CA THR A 268 -9.02 -22.70 -14.38
C THR A 268 -8.51 -23.81 -15.31
N LYS A 269 -7.20 -24.07 -15.34
CA LYS A 269 -6.60 -25.19 -16.09
C LYS A 269 -6.94 -26.56 -15.50
N GLY A 270 -6.97 -26.69 -14.17
CA GLY A 270 -7.32 -27.93 -13.46
C GLY A 270 -8.79 -28.34 -13.62
N THR A 271 -9.68 -27.38 -13.83
CA THR A 271 -11.11 -27.64 -14.07
C THR A 271 -11.41 -28.07 -15.52
N ALA A 272 -10.46 -27.87 -16.45
CA ALA A 272 -10.69 -27.96 -17.90
C ALA A 272 -9.91 -29.04 -18.71
N PRO A 273 -9.55 -30.23 -18.18
CA PRO A 273 -9.27 -31.38 -19.06
C PRO A 273 -10.50 -32.28 -19.27
N GLY A 274 -11.32 -32.46 -18.22
CA GLY A 274 -12.46 -33.38 -18.23
C GLY A 274 -13.71 -32.80 -18.90
N LEU A 275 -14.03 -31.53 -18.62
CA LEU A 275 -15.20 -30.85 -19.19
C LEU A 275 -15.04 -30.56 -20.69
N ARG A 276 -13.82 -30.26 -21.15
CA ARG A 276 -13.51 -30.06 -22.57
C ARG A 276 -13.65 -31.37 -23.37
N LYS A 277 -13.11 -32.48 -22.84
CA LYS A 277 -13.29 -33.81 -23.45
C LYS A 277 -14.72 -34.33 -23.39
N ALA A 278 -15.50 -33.91 -22.38
CA ALA A 278 -16.93 -34.23 -22.30
C ALA A 278 -17.76 -33.43 -23.31
N ALA A 279 -17.38 -32.17 -23.58
CA ALA A 279 -18.00 -31.35 -24.62
C ALA A 279 -17.63 -31.84 -26.04
N GLU A 280 -16.37 -32.20 -26.30
CA GLU A 280 -15.92 -32.78 -27.59
C GLU A 280 -16.50 -34.18 -27.87
N LYS A 281 -16.97 -34.90 -26.85
CA LYS A 281 -17.69 -36.18 -27.01
C LYS A 281 -19.21 -36.02 -27.16
N ALA A 282 -19.72 -34.80 -26.96
CA ALA A 282 -21.13 -34.49 -27.06
C ALA A 282 -21.48 -33.75 -28.38
N GLU A 283 -20.46 -33.37 -29.17
CA GLU A 283 -20.57 -33.08 -30.61
C GLU A 283 -20.32 -34.36 -31.42
#